data_AF-A0AAV8PGE8-F1
#
_entry.id   AF-A0AAV8PGE8-F1
#
_cell.length_a   1.000
_cell.length_b   1.000
_cell.length_c   1.000
_cell.angle_alpha   90.00
_cell.angle_beta   90.00
_cell.angle_gamma   90.00
#
_symmetry.space_group_name_H-M   'P 1'
#
loop_
_entity.id
_entity.type
_entity.pdbx_description
1 polymer ?
#
loop_
_entity_poly.entity_id
_entity_poly.type
_entity_poly.pdbx_seq_one_letter_code
_entity_poly.pdbx_strand_id
1 'polypeptide(L)'
;MNRRRHRRLPLLKRSRICYDIHGRRKQSPAAVGAVKERLHALRKLIPRKTDSVKEKETATDRIFEETAEYILLLKAQVEVLKLLVDFHSPSCMEKNDGMQ
;
A
#
# COMPACT_ATOMS: atom_id res chain seq x y z
N MET A 1 -14.81 -67.26 8.80
CA MET A 1 -13.63 -66.72 8.10
C MET A 1 -14.16 -66.05 6.83
N ASN A 2 -14.09 -64.74 6.53
CA ASN A 2 -12.99 -63.78 6.66
C ASN A 2 -13.54 -62.34 6.77
N ARG A 3 -12.84 -61.52 7.57
CA ARG A 3 -13.14 -60.13 7.91
C ARG A 3 -12.84 -59.20 6.72
N ARG A 4 -13.87 -58.62 6.09
CA ARG A 4 -13.71 -57.56 5.08
C ARG A 4 -13.30 -56.26 5.77
N ARG A 5 -11.99 -56.02 5.86
CA ARG A 5 -11.40 -54.77 6.39
C ARG A 5 -11.78 -53.61 5.46
N HIS A 6 -12.69 -52.76 5.89
CA HIS A 6 -12.87 -51.42 5.33
C HIS A 6 -11.56 -50.65 5.45
N ARG A 7 -10.80 -50.56 4.36
CA ARG A 7 -9.74 -49.56 4.24
C ARG A 7 -10.41 -48.20 4.10
N ARG A 8 -10.56 -47.48 5.21
CA ARG A 8 -10.82 -46.03 5.19
C ARG A 8 -9.56 -45.38 4.63
N LEU A 9 -9.58 -45.05 3.35
CA LEU A 9 -8.58 -44.17 2.77
C LEU A 9 -8.81 -42.77 3.36
N PRO A 10 -7.80 -42.13 3.97
CA PRO A 10 -7.96 -40.77 4.44
C PRO A 10 -8.21 -39.89 3.22
N LEU A 11 -9.33 -39.18 3.24
CA LEU A 11 -9.64 -38.10 2.30
C LEU A 11 -8.45 -37.13 2.33
N LEU A 12 -7.60 -37.21 1.31
CA LEU A 12 -6.61 -36.19 1.00
C LEU A 12 -7.37 -34.89 0.75
N LYS A 13 -7.49 -34.08 1.80
CA LYS A 13 -7.94 -32.69 1.75
C LYS A 13 -6.96 -31.88 0.90
N ARG A 14 -7.07 -32.01 -0.41
CA ARG A 14 -6.35 -31.13 -1.35
C ARG A 14 -7.05 -31.07 -2.71
N SER A 15 -8.35 -30.80 -2.70
CA SER A 15 -9.03 -30.30 -3.89
C SER A 15 -9.25 -28.81 -3.71
N ARG A 16 -8.33 -27.99 -4.23
CA ARG A 16 -8.59 -26.58 -4.54
C ARG A 16 -9.29 -26.49 -5.88
N ILE A 17 -10.42 -27.17 -6.02
CA ILE A 17 -11.24 -27.04 -7.22
C ILE A 17 -12.38 -26.10 -6.83
N CYS A 18 -12.10 -24.81 -6.95
CA CYS A 18 -13.12 -23.78 -6.97
C CYS A 18 -13.76 -23.84 -8.35
N TYR A 19 -14.95 -24.42 -8.44
CA TYR A 19 -15.77 -24.29 -9.63
C TYR A 19 -16.36 -22.88 -9.61
N ASP A 20 -15.82 -22.00 -10.45
CA ASP A 20 -16.44 -20.70 -10.75
C ASP A 20 -17.74 -20.98 -11.53
N ILE A 21 -18.86 -20.96 -10.82
CA ILE A 21 -20.19 -21.05 -11.40
C ILE A 21 -20.94 -19.79 -10.96
N HIS A 22 -20.82 -18.74 -11.77
CA HIS A 22 -21.84 -17.71 -11.96
C HIS A 22 -22.49 -17.15 -10.68
N GLY A 23 -21.87 -16.14 -10.06
CA GLY A 23 -22.50 -15.46 -8.95
C GLY A 23 -21.72 -14.25 -8.50
N ARG A 24 -22.18 -13.07 -8.92
CA ARG A 24 -22.00 -11.75 -8.28
C ARG A 24 -21.18 -11.87 -6.99
N ARG A 25 -19.87 -11.55 -7.04
CA ARG A 25 -19.00 -11.48 -5.85
C ARG A 25 -19.74 -10.63 -4.81
N LYS A 26 -20.44 -11.26 -3.86
CA LYS A 26 -20.93 -10.56 -2.68
C LYS A 26 -19.67 -10.08 -2.00
N GLN A 27 -19.37 -8.80 -2.16
CA GLN A 27 -18.33 -8.19 -1.35
C GLN A 27 -18.71 -8.53 0.09
N SER A 28 -17.86 -9.33 0.74
CA SER A 28 -18.06 -9.64 2.14
C SER A 28 -18.18 -8.31 2.88
N PRO A 29 -19.10 -8.15 3.84
CA PRO A 29 -19.15 -6.96 4.69
C PRO A 29 -17.77 -6.63 5.30
N ALA A 30 -16.95 -7.67 5.55
CA ALA A 30 -15.57 -7.52 5.99
C ALA A 30 -14.66 -6.83 4.95
N ALA A 31 -14.88 -7.05 3.65
CA ALA A 31 -14.11 -6.40 2.58
C ALA A 31 -14.46 -4.90 2.46
N VAL A 32 -15.75 -4.55 2.60
CA VAL A 32 -16.20 -3.15 2.59
C VAL A 32 -15.67 -2.39 3.82
N GLY A 33 -15.70 -3.03 4.99
CA GLY A 33 -15.10 -2.51 6.22
C GLY A 33 -13.60 -2.23 6.06
N ALA A 34 -12.86 -3.18 5.51
CA ALA A 34 -11.42 -3.03 5.27
C ALA A 34 -11.07 -1.89 4.31
N VAL A 35 -11.88 -1.65 3.26
CA VAL A 35 -11.66 -0.52 2.34
C VAL A 35 -11.88 0.81 3.04
N LYS A 36 -12.95 0.93 3.84
CA LYS A 36 -13.23 2.14 4.63
C LYS A 36 -12.10 2.43 5.62
N GLU A 37 -11.61 1.40 6.31
CA GLU A 37 -10.47 1.52 7.24
C GLU A 37 -9.21 1.99 6.53
N ARG A 38 -8.89 1.41 5.37
CA ARG A 38 -7.72 1.81 4.57
C ARG A 38 -7.82 3.26 4.08
N LEU A 39 -8.99 3.68 3.58
CA LEU A 39 -9.21 5.06 3.15
C LEU A 39 -9.10 6.04 4.32
N HIS A 40 -9.62 5.67 5.49
CA HIS A 40 -9.49 6.47 6.70
C HIS A 40 -8.03 6.56 7.18
N ALA A 41 -7.28 5.45 7.12
CA ALA A 41 -5.85 5.44 7.41
C ALA A 41 -5.07 6.33 6.44
N LEU A 42 -5.37 6.25 5.13
CA LEU A 42 -4.75 7.08 4.11
C LEU A 42 -4.99 8.57 4.37
N ARG A 43 -6.23 8.95 4.71
CA ARG A 43 -6.58 10.34 5.02
C ARG A 43 -5.82 10.90 6.23
N LYS A 44 -5.40 10.06 7.19
CA LYS A 44 -4.57 10.50 8.32
C LYS A 44 -3.12 10.82 7.96
N LEU A 45 -2.63 10.30 6.83
CA LEU A 45 -1.25 10.52 6.38
C LEU A 45 -1.08 11.80 5.57
N ILE A 46 -2.17 12.35 5.04
CA ILE A 46 -2.17 13.56 4.23
C ILE A 46 -2.25 14.78 5.19
N PRO A 47 -1.34 15.76 5.09
CA PRO A 47 -1.43 16.98 5.87
C PRO A 47 -2.74 17.71 5.58
N ARG A 48 -3.45 18.13 6.64
CA ARG A 48 -4.71 18.86 6.49
C ARG A 48 -4.44 20.25 5.94
N LYS A 49 -4.94 20.56 4.74
CA LYS A 49 -5.06 21.94 4.26
C LYS A 49 -6.05 22.65 5.18
N THR A 50 -5.60 23.73 5.83
CA THR A 50 -6.29 24.50 6.88
C THR A 50 -7.69 25.02 6.50
N ASP A 51 -8.06 24.97 5.22
CA ASP A 51 -9.29 25.58 4.71
C ASP A 51 -10.47 24.61 4.57
N SER A 52 -10.30 23.34 4.95
CA SER A 52 -11.31 22.29 4.74
C SER A 52 -12.26 22.07 5.92
N VAL A 53 -13.04 23.11 6.26
CA VAL A 53 -14.08 23.11 7.33
C VAL A 53 -15.25 22.14 7.06
N LYS A 54 -15.30 21.44 5.93
CA LYS A 54 -16.35 20.46 5.61
C LYS A 54 -15.81 19.04 5.64
N GLU A 55 -15.52 18.57 6.86
CA GLU A 55 -14.95 17.25 7.12
C GLU A 55 -15.91 16.07 6.94
N LYS A 56 -17.20 16.31 6.66
CA LYS A 56 -18.22 15.29 6.92
C LYS A 56 -18.30 14.14 5.92
N GLU A 57 -17.79 14.28 4.71
CA GLU A 57 -17.68 13.19 3.73
C GLU A 57 -16.85 13.72 2.55
N THR A 58 -15.52 13.62 2.61
CA THR A 58 -14.73 13.91 1.41
C THR A 58 -14.90 12.73 0.47
N ALA A 59 -15.43 13.00 -0.73
CA ALA A 59 -15.50 12.03 -1.81
C ALA A 59 -14.14 11.33 -1.94
N THR A 60 -14.15 10.01 -2.15
CA THR A 60 -12.94 9.19 -2.27
C THR A 60 -11.95 9.76 -3.28
N ASP A 61 -12.47 10.36 -4.34
CA ASP A 61 -11.69 10.96 -5.42
C ASP A 61 -10.80 12.11 -4.92
N ARG A 62 -11.27 12.90 -3.95
CA ARG A 62 -10.47 13.96 -3.33
C ARG A 62 -9.31 13.40 -2.51
N ILE A 63 -9.52 12.28 -1.81
CA ILE A 63 -8.44 11.65 -1.04
C ILE A 63 -7.33 11.22 -2.00
N PHE A 64 -7.67 10.67 -3.16
CA PHE A 64 -6.69 10.27 -4.15
C PHE A 64 -5.96 11.47 -4.78
N GLU A 65 -6.68 12.55 -5.11
CA GLU A 65 -6.09 13.79 -5.62
C GLU A 65 -5.11 14.41 -4.61
N GLU A 66 -5.54 14.62 -3.37
CA GLU A 66 -4.69 15.15 -2.30
C GLU A 66 -3.49 14.24 -2.02
N THR A 67 -3.67 12.91 -2.10
CA THR A 67 -2.57 11.95 -1.97
C THR A 67 -1.56 12.12 -3.10
N ALA A 68 -2.02 12.25 -4.35
CA ALA A 68 -1.14 12.41 -5.50
C ALA A 68 -0.32 13.71 -5.39
N GLU A 69 -0.97 14.82 -5.05
CA GLU A 69 -0.30 16.09 -4.78
C GLU A 69 0.76 15.95 -3.68
N TYR A 70 0.40 15.31 -2.56
CA TYR A 70 1.31 15.16 -1.44
C TYR A 70 2.52 14.27 -1.77
N ILE A 71 2.33 13.20 -2.55
CA ILE A 71 3.43 12.37 -3.05
C ILE A 71 4.40 13.20 -3.91
N LEU A 72 3.87 14.05 -4.79
CA LEU A 72 4.70 14.92 -5.63
C LEU A 72 5.50 15.91 -4.78
N LEU A 73 4.87 16.52 -3.78
CA LEU A 73 5.55 17.42 -2.83
C LEU A 73 6.68 16.71 -2.09
N LEU A 74 6.43 15.52 -1.53
CA LEU A 74 7.44 14.74 -0.82
C LEU A 74 8.61 14.37 -1.74
N LYS A 75 8.34 13.99 -2.99
CA LYS A 75 9.40 13.70 -3.97
C LYS A 75 10.29 14.91 -4.22
N ALA A 76 9.70 16.08 -4.45
CA ALA A 76 10.45 17.31 -4.64
C ALA A 76 11.29 17.67 -3.40
N GLN A 77 10.73 17.55 -2.20
CA GLN A 77 11.46 17.77 -0.95
C GLN A 77 12.65 16.83 -0.80
N VAL A 78 12.49 15.54 -1.13
CA VAL A 78 13.57 14.56 -1.08
C VAL A 78 14.67 14.88 -2.10
N GLU A 79 14.32 15.33 -3.31
CA GLU A 79 15.31 15.74 -4.31
C GLU A 79 16.15 16.93 -3.85
N VAL A 80 15.52 17.96 -3.28
CA VAL A 80 16.24 19.10 -2.70
C VAL A 80 17.16 18.66 -1.56
N LEU A 81 16.67 17.80 -0.66
CA LEU A 81 17.48 17.29 0.45
C LEU A 81 18.68 16.47 -0.03
N LYS A 82 18.52 15.66 -1.09
CA LYS A 82 19.64 14.94 -1.70
C LYS A 82 20.70 15.90 -2.23
N LEU A 83 20.29 16.94 -2.96
CA LEU A 83 21.22 17.96 -3.47
C LEU A 83 21.99 18.66 -2.34
N LEU A 84 21.30 18.98 -1.24
CA LEU A 84 21.94 19.58 -0.07
C LEU A 84 22.95 18.63 0.58
N VAL A 85 22.59 17.36 0.73
CA VAL A 85 23.51 16.34 1.23
C VAL A 85 24.72 16.21 0.31
N ASP A 86 24.54 16.13 -1.00
CA ASP A 86 25.62 16.02 -1.97
C ASP A 86 26.55 17.25 -1.95
N PHE A 87 25.98 18.45 -1.82
CA PHE A 87 26.74 19.69 -1.68
C PHE A 87 27.58 19.73 -0.39
N HIS A 88 27.04 19.22 0.71
CA HIS A 88 27.69 19.24 2.02
C HIS A 88 28.51 17.98 2.32
N SER A 89 28.47 16.96 1.46
CA SER A 89 29.29 15.77 1.61
C SER A 89 30.72 16.09 1.15
N PRO A 90 31.71 16.10 2.06
CA PRO A 90 33.09 16.46 1.71
C PRO A 90 33.77 15.45 0.76
N SER A 91 33.11 14.36 0.37
CA SER A 91 33.63 13.34 -0.55
C SER A 91 33.78 13.78 -2.02
N CYS A 92 33.35 15.00 -2.38
CA CYS A 92 33.64 15.61 -3.69
C CYS A 92 34.83 16.59 -3.68
N MET A 93 35.52 16.75 -2.54
CA MET A 93 36.68 17.65 -2.40
C MET A 93 38.01 16.90 -2.23
N GLU A 94 38.11 15.65 -2.71
CA GLU A 94 39.40 14.97 -2.79
C GLU A 94 40.04 15.09 -4.19
N LYS A 95 41.17 15.81 -4.17
CA LYS A 95 42.34 15.74 -5.07
C LYS A 95 42.20 16.33 -6.47
N ASN A 96 42.52 17.63 -6.55
CA ASN A 96 43.45 18.13 -7.57
C ASN A 96 44.32 19.26 -6.97
N ASP A 97 44.97 18.98 -5.85
CA ASP A 97 46.14 19.73 -5.38
C ASP A 97 47.29 18.72 -5.25
N GLY A 98 48.01 18.50 -6.35
CA GLY A 98 49.10 17.54 -6.43
C GLY A 98 49.98 17.82 -7.65
N MET A 99 51.01 18.64 -7.44
CA MET A 99 52.20 18.87 -8.26
C MET A 99 52.43 17.96 -9.48
N GLN A 100 52.55 18.55 -10.67
CA GLN A 100 53.84 18.74 -11.38
C GLN A 100 53.67 19.65 -12.59
#